data_AF-A0A662DJF8-F1
#
_entry.id   AF-A0A662DJF8-F1
#
_cell.length_a   1.000
_cell.length_b   1.000
_cell.length_c   1.000
_cell.angle_alpha   90.00
_cell.angle_beta   90.00
_cell.angle_gamma   90.00
#
_symmetry.space_group_name_H-M   'P 1'
#
loop_
_entity.id
_entity.type
_entity.pdbx_description
1 polymer ?
#
loop_
_entity_poly.entity_id
_entity_poly.type
_entity_poly.pdbx_seq_one_letter_code
_entity_poly.pdbx_strand_id
1 'polypeptide(L)'
;MTRGTWPAIGVGTLIAALGLWFGLFAVQTSRMTGVAIISIGIIFAMYGMVAFSGVDDPGTVAFHSALYAIVTASMFVVLFTVTESPSYVVAAPTMAIGVGGAIGLPPEGNPFRTLTRVAGAALVTVIVVLVYWVDHTVFALIAPLVTLPSVGLADRMFDRGTAVVAEPTD
;
A
#
# COMPACT_ATOMS: atom_id res chain seq x y z
N MET A 1 -1.92 2.26 -19.69
CA MET A 1 -0.85 2.08 -18.67
C MET A 1 0.46 2.69 -19.14
N THR A 2 1.06 3.59 -18.34
CA THR A 2 2.41 4.12 -18.59
C THR A 2 3.46 3.02 -18.36
N ARG A 3 4.57 3.06 -19.10
CA ARG A 3 5.60 2.00 -19.07
C ARG A 3 6.26 1.77 -17.68
N GLY A 4 6.06 2.67 -16.70
CA GLY A 4 6.72 2.64 -15.38
C GLY A 4 5.96 1.98 -14.22
N THR A 5 4.66 1.66 -14.35
CA THR A 5 3.82 1.25 -13.20
C THR A 5 4.25 -0.06 -12.55
N TRP A 6 4.63 -1.07 -13.33
CA TRP A 6 5.01 -2.40 -12.80
C TRP A 6 6.39 -2.43 -12.13
N PRO A 7 7.44 -1.82 -12.72
CA PRO A 7 8.71 -1.62 -12.01
C PRO A 7 8.53 -0.86 -10.68
N ALA A 8 7.71 0.20 -10.67
CA ALA A 8 7.37 0.95 -9.46
C ALA A 8 6.74 0.08 -8.37
N ILE A 9 5.74 -0.71 -8.73
CA ILE A 9 5.09 -1.67 -7.83
C ILE A 9 6.14 -2.65 -7.27
N GLY A 10 6.99 -3.21 -8.13
CA GLY A 10 8.03 -4.16 -7.71
C GLY A 10 9.01 -3.56 -6.70
N VAL A 11 9.54 -2.37 -6.99
CA VAL A 11 10.50 -1.68 -6.10
C VAL A 11 9.84 -1.28 -4.79
N GLY A 12 8.66 -0.65 -4.84
CA GLY A 12 7.92 -0.26 -3.64
C GLY A 12 7.59 -1.46 -2.74
N THR A 13 7.20 -2.58 -3.35
CA THR A 13 6.88 -3.82 -2.64
C THR A 13 8.09 -4.37 -1.90
N LEU A 14 9.24 -4.43 -2.59
CA LEU A 14 10.48 -4.94 -2.00
C LEU A 14 10.92 -4.07 -0.81
N ILE A 15 10.91 -2.74 -0.97
CA ILE A 15 11.33 -1.82 0.10
C ILE A 15 10.37 -1.93 1.30
N ALA A 16 9.05 -1.98 1.05
CA ALA A 16 8.07 -2.12 2.13
C ALA A 16 8.24 -3.45 2.87
N ALA A 17 8.47 -4.55 2.15
CA ALA A 17 8.72 -5.86 2.75
C ALA A 17 9.98 -5.86 3.62
N LEU A 18 11.08 -5.28 3.13
CA LEU A 18 12.33 -5.16 3.89
C LEU A 18 12.15 -4.28 5.14
N GLY A 19 11.47 -3.13 5.00
CA GLY A 19 11.20 -2.22 6.11
C GLY A 19 10.38 -2.88 7.22
N LEU A 20 9.34 -3.62 6.85
CA LEU A 20 8.53 -4.39 7.81
C LEU A 20 9.31 -5.54 8.44
N TRP A 21 10.11 -6.25 7.65
CA TRP A 21 10.93 -7.36 8.15
C TRP A 21 11.97 -6.91 9.18
N PHE A 22 12.79 -5.91 8.86
CA PHE A 22 13.76 -5.36 9.81
C PHE A 22 13.08 -4.69 11.00
N GLY A 23 11.96 -4.03 10.77
CA GLY A 23 11.15 -3.42 11.82
C GLY A 23 10.66 -4.43 12.84
N LEU A 24 10.04 -5.53 12.39
CA LEU A 24 9.54 -6.59 13.25
C LEU A 24 10.65 -7.26 14.06
N PHE A 25 11.82 -7.49 13.46
CA PHE A 25 12.98 -7.96 14.20
C PHE A 25 13.42 -6.98 15.28
N ALA A 26 13.49 -5.69 14.96
CA ALA A 26 13.88 -4.66 15.91
C ALA A 26 12.84 -4.46 17.03
N VAL A 27 11.54 -4.69 16.78
CA VAL A 27 10.49 -4.61 17.82
C VAL A 27 10.76 -5.57 18.98
N GLN A 28 11.37 -6.73 18.73
CA GLN A 28 11.71 -7.71 19.77
C GLN A 28 12.75 -7.16 20.75
N THR A 29 13.66 -6.31 20.27
CA THR A 29 14.72 -5.68 21.09
C THR A 29 14.26 -4.35 21.69
N SER A 30 13.60 -3.52 20.88
CA SER A 30 13.10 -2.19 21.25
C SER A 30 11.89 -1.85 20.40
N ARG A 31 10.72 -1.79 21.04
CA ARG A 31 9.46 -1.42 20.37
C ARG A 31 9.57 -0.09 19.63
N MET A 32 10.20 0.91 20.25
CA MET A 32 10.38 2.24 19.66
C MET A 32 11.24 2.19 18.40
N THR A 33 12.36 1.45 18.45
CA THR A 33 13.26 1.29 17.30
C THR A 33 12.58 0.53 16.15
N GLY A 34 11.86 -0.54 16.48
CA GLY A 34 11.12 -1.31 15.48
C GLY A 34 10.03 -0.50 14.77
N VAL A 35 9.22 0.25 15.51
CA VAL A 35 8.20 1.14 14.92
C VAL A 35 8.82 2.23 14.04
N ALA A 36 9.95 2.80 14.46
CA ALA A 36 10.68 3.78 13.66
C ALA A 36 11.15 3.17 12.31
N ILE A 37 11.72 1.96 12.34
CA ILE A 37 12.17 1.27 11.12
C ILE A 37 10.99 0.94 10.20
N ILE A 38 9.86 0.48 10.73
CA ILE A 38 8.65 0.24 9.92
C ILE A 38 8.20 1.53 9.24
N SER A 39 8.13 2.63 9.99
CA SER A 39 7.68 3.93 9.47
C SER A 39 8.60 4.44 8.36
N ILE A 40 9.92 4.38 8.60
CA ILE A 40 10.93 4.74 7.62
C ILE A 40 10.83 3.85 6.38
N GLY A 41 10.65 2.53 6.56
CA GLY A 41 10.48 1.58 5.48
C GLY A 41 9.28 1.87 4.58
N ILE A 42 8.13 2.25 5.17
CA ILE A 42 6.94 2.66 4.43
C ILE A 42 7.21 3.93 3.62
N ILE A 43 7.87 4.93 4.23
CA ILE A 43 8.24 6.18 3.53
C ILE A 43 9.14 5.87 2.33
N PHE A 44 10.22 5.13 2.53
CA PHE A 44 11.12 4.76 1.44
C PHE A 44 10.42 3.92 0.37
N ALA A 45 9.44 3.09 0.74
CA ALA A 45 8.65 2.35 -0.23
C ALA A 45 7.84 3.28 -1.13
N MET A 46 7.26 4.35 -0.59
CA MET A 46 6.53 5.34 -1.38
C MET A 46 7.48 6.12 -2.30
N TYR A 47 8.62 6.58 -1.77
CA TYR A 47 9.65 7.26 -2.58
C TYR A 47 10.20 6.37 -3.70
N GLY A 48 10.54 5.11 -3.38
CA GLY A 48 11.02 4.15 -4.35
C GLY A 48 9.96 3.88 -5.42
N MET A 49 8.72 3.58 -5.03
CA MET A 49 7.64 3.36 -5.97
C MET A 49 7.47 4.55 -6.93
N VAL A 50 7.33 5.76 -6.41
CA VAL A 50 7.07 6.95 -7.22
C VAL A 50 8.24 7.24 -8.15
N ALA A 51 9.49 7.11 -7.68
CA ALA A 51 10.68 7.32 -8.50
C ALA A 51 10.73 6.42 -9.75
N PHE A 52 10.22 5.19 -9.66
CA PHE A 52 10.19 4.25 -10.78
C PHE A 52 8.88 4.29 -11.59
N SER A 53 7.91 5.11 -11.18
CA SER A 53 6.56 5.12 -11.75
C SER A 53 6.43 5.95 -13.03
N GLY A 54 7.39 6.85 -13.28
CA GLY A 54 7.41 7.75 -14.45
C GLY A 54 6.51 8.97 -14.30
N VAL A 55 6.33 9.44 -13.07
CA VAL A 55 5.62 10.67 -12.70
C VAL A 55 6.52 11.90 -12.94
N ASP A 56 5.92 13.00 -13.37
CA ASP A 56 6.65 14.23 -13.74
C ASP A 56 7.25 14.96 -12.53
N ASP A 57 6.54 15.01 -11.39
CA ASP A 57 7.05 15.55 -10.11
C ASP A 57 7.13 14.45 -9.02
N PRO A 58 8.16 13.59 -9.09
CA PRO A 58 8.24 12.43 -8.21
C PRO A 58 8.47 12.82 -6.74
N GLY A 59 9.04 14.00 -6.46
CA GLY A 59 9.33 14.44 -5.09
C GLY A 59 8.06 14.78 -4.32
N THR A 60 7.21 15.63 -4.91
CA THR A 60 5.94 16.06 -4.29
C THR A 60 4.97 14.89 -4.15
N VAL A 61 4.90 14.03 -5.17
CA VAL A 61 3.99 12.88 -5.18
C VAL A 61 4.42 11.83 -4.17
N ALA A 62 5.72 11.53 -4.08
CA ALA A 62 6.26 10.64 -3.06
C ALA A 62 5.96 11.15 -1.64
N PHE A 63 6.12 12.45 -1.42
CA PHE A 63 5.82 13.07 -0.13
C PHE A 63 4.34 12.94 0.23
N HIS A 64 3.43 13.29 -0.68
CA HIS A 64 1.99 13.12 -0.44
C HIS A 64 1.64 11.64 -0.20
N SER A 65 2.11 10.73 -1.04
CA SER A 65 1.91 9.29 -0.91
C SER A 65 2.37 8.76 0.45
N ALA A 66 3.56 9.18 0.90
CA ALA A 66 4.09 8.85 2.23
C ALA A 66 3.22 9.40 3.36
N LEU A 67 2.77 10.66 3.28
CA LEU A 67 1.87 11.24 4.27
C LEU A 67 0.56 10.45 4.38
N TYR A 68 -0.07 10.12 3.27
CA TYR A 68 -1.30 9.33 3.28
C TYR A 68 -1.09 7.92 3.86
N ALA A 69 0.05 7.29 3.56
CA ALA A 69 0.40 5.99 4.14
C ALA A 69 0.55 6.09 5.68
N ILE A 70 1.24 7.11 6.18
CA ILE A 70 1.45 7.33 7.63
C ILE A 70 0.13 7.65 8.34
N VAL A 71 -0.69 8.54 7.77
CA VAL A 71 -2.00 8.89 8.33
C VAL A 71 -2.88 7.65 8.42
N THR A 72 -2.91 6.83 7.36
CA THR A 72 -3.65 5.57 7.33
C THR A 72 -3.14 4.61 8.41
N ALA A 73 -1.83 4.37 8.49
CA ALA A 73 -1.25 3.53 9.53
C ALA A 73 -1.64 4.01 10.93
N SER A 74 -1.56 5.33 11.18
CA SER A 74 -1.88 5.96 12.45
C SER A 74 -3.35 5.75 12.84
N MET A 75 -4.29 5.88 11.89
CA MET A 75 -5.71 5.60 12.14
C MET A 75 -5.94 4.16 12.60
N PHE A 76 -5.31 3.19 11.95
CA PHE A 76 -5.45 1.78 12.34
C PHE A 76 -4.80 1.48 13.70
N VAL A 77 -3.68 2.14 14.02
CA VAL A 77 -3.08 2.05 15.36
C VAL A 77 -4.04 2.60 16.43
N VAL A 78 -4.66 3.76 16.19
CA VAL A 78 -5.66 4.32 17.11
C VAL A 78 -6.86 3.37 17.27
N LEU A 79 -7.37 2.80 16.17
CA LEU A 79 -8.45 1.81 16.24
C LEU A 79 -8.05 0.58 17.06
N PHE A 80 -6.82 0.09 16.92
CA PHE A 80 -6.30 -0.98 17.75
C PHE A 80 -6.30 -0.60 19.23
N THR A 81 -5.83 0.61 19.58
CA THR A 81 -5.79 1.04 20.99
C THR A 81 -7.18 1.20 21.61
N VAL A 82 -8.22 1.46 20.81
CA VAL A 82 -9.59 1.65 21.31
C VAL A 82 -10.36 0.34 21.39
N THR A 83 -10.07 -0.60 20.49
CA THR A 83 -10.86 -1.85 20.35
C THR A 83 -10.12 -3.11 20.80
N GLU A 84 -8.81 -3.03 20.98
CA GLU A 84 -7.88 -4.14 21.25
C GLU A 84 -7.95 -5.30 20.25
N SER A 85 -8.59 -5.07 19.09
CA SER A 85 -8.76 -6.13 18.08
C SER A 85 -7.46 -6.36 17.28
N PRO A 86 -6.86 -7.56 17.32
CA PRO A 86 -5.62 -7.87 16.60
C PRO A 86 -5.71 -7.65 15.10
N SER A 87 -6.92 -7.70 14.53
CA SER A 87 -7.18 -7.44 13.12
C SER A 87 -6.66 -6.08 12.65
N TYR A 88 -6.69 -5.05 13.51
CA TYR A 88 -6.22 -3.71 13.14
C TYR A 88 -4.69 -3.62 13.04
N VAL A 89 -3.96 -4.45 13.79
CA VAL A 89 -2.49 -4.54 13.69
C VAL A 89 -2.07 -5.12 12.33
N VAL A 90 -2.86 -6.05 11.80
CA VAL A 90 -2.64 -6.70 10.51
C VAL A 90 -3.07 -5.79 9.36
N ALA A 91 -4.19 -5.10 9.54
CA ALA A 91 -4.74 -4.20 8.55
C ALA A 91 -3.91 -2.93 8.37
N ALA A 92 -3.24 -2.45 9.43
CA ALA A 92 -2.43 -1.23 9.38
C ALA A 92 -1.39 -1.21 8.24
N PRO A 93 -0.47 -2.19 8.11
CA PRO A 93 0.54 -2.17 7.05
C PRO A 93 -0.06 -2.36 5.66
N THR A 94 -1.07 -3.22 5.50
CA THR A 94 -1.74 -3.40 4.20
C THR A 94 -2.40 -2.10 3.76
N MET A 95 -3.24 -1.49 4.59
CA MET A 95 -3.93 -0.26 4.22
C MET A 95 -2.97 0.91 4.02
N ALA A 96 -1.94 1.05 4.85
CA ALA A 96 -0.95 2.11 4.70
C ALA A 96 -0.24 2.04 3.33
N ILE A 97 0.25 0.85 2.97
CA ILE A 97 0.94 0.63 1.70
C ILE A 97 -0.03 0.79 0.52
N GLY A 98 -1.25 0.28 0.66
CA GLY A 98 -2.26 0.31 -0.40
C GLY A 98 -2.79 1.71 -0.69
N VAL A 99 -3.10 2.49 0.34
CA VAL A 99 -3.53 3.89 0.20
C VAL A 99 -2.38 4.75 -0.32
N GLY A 100 -1.17 4.59 0.24
CA GLY A 100 0.02 5.30 -0.26
C GLY A 100 0.28 5.00 -1.73
N GLY A 101 0.26 3.73 -2.13
CA GLY A 101 0.44 3.34 -3.53
C GLY A 101 -0.69 3.72 -4.47
N ALA A 102 -1.93 3.76 -3.98
CA ALA A 102 -3.06 4.24 -4.78
C ALA A 102 -2.88 5.69 -5.25
N ILE A 103 -2.22 6.50 -4.42
CA ILE A 103 -1.97 7.92 -4.62
C ILE A 103 -0.66 8.17 -5.38
N GLY A 104 0.37 7.34 -5.15
CA GLY A 104 1.69 7.53 -5.77
C GLY A 104 1.83 7.01 -7.20
N LEU A 105 0.88 6.20 -7.70
CA LEU A 105 0.99 5.66 -9.07
C LEU A 105 0.28 6.57 -10.10
N PRO A 106 0.85 6.74 -11.31
CA PRO A 106 0.19 7.44 -12.40
C PRO A 106 -0.94 6.60 -13.03
N PRO A 107 -1.92 7.22 -13.71
CA PRO A 107 -2.12 8.66 -13.84
C PRO A 107 -2.69 9.27 -12.57
N GLU A 108 -2.12 10.40 -12.16
CA GLU A 108 -2.54 11.16 -10.99
C GLU A 108 -3.75 12.05 -11.28
N GLY A 109 -4.51 12.38 -10.24
CA GLY A 109 -5.62 13.34 -10.34
C GLY A 109 -6.94 12.79 -10.90
N ASN A 110 -7.03 11.50 -11.27
CA ASN A 110 -8.31 10.85 -11.57
C ASN A 110 -8.94 10.27 -10.29
N PRO A 111 -9.96 10.92 -9.70
CA PRO A 111 -10.51 10.50 -8.41
C PRO A 111 -11.17 9.12 -8.46
N PHE A 112 -11.79 8.74 -9.58
CA PHE A 112 -12.42 7.43 -9.75
C PHE A 112 -11.39 6.31 -9.82
N ARG A 113 -10.27 6.53 -10.52
CA ARG A 113 -9.17 5.56 -10.56
C ARG A 113 -8.54 5.40 -9.17
N THR A 114 -8.24 6.50 -8.48
CA THR A 114 -7.73 6.44 -7.11
C THR A 114 -8.70 5.70 -6.19
N LEU A 115 -10.00 5.94 -6.31
CA LEU A 115 -11.01 5.22 -5.54
C LEU A 115 -10.97 3.70 -5.83
N THR A 116 -10.87 3.28 -7.10
CA THR A 116 -10.78 1.84 -7.42
C THR A 116 -9.53 1.18 -6.86
N ARG A 117 -8.41 1.91 -6.81
CA ARG A 117 -7.17 1.44 -6.20
C ARG A 117 -7.29 1.28 -4.68
N VAL A 118 -7.87 2.27 -4.01
CA VAL A 118 -8.14 2.21 -2.56
C VAL A 118 -9.13 1.10 -2.24
N ALA A 119 -10.17 0.91 -3.06
CA ALA A 119 -11.12 -0.19 -2.90
C ALA A 119 -10.45 -1.56 -3.09
N GLY A 120 -9.56 -1.69 -4.08
CA GLY A 120 -8.75 -2.90 -4.28
C GLY A 120 -7.84 -3.19 -3.08
N ALA A 121 -7.16 -2.17 -2.57
CA ALA A 121 -6.35 -2.29 -1.35
C ALA A 121 -7.19 -2.70 -0.14
N ALA A 122 -8.36 -2.09 0.07
CA ALA A 122 -9.26 -2.42 1.16
C ALA A 122 -9.79 -3.87 1.07
N LEU A 123 -10.13 -4.33 -0.14
CA LEU A 123 -10.53 -5.72 -0.37
C LEU A 123 -9.40 -6.68 -0.02
N VAL A 124 -8.16 -6.38 -0.42
CA VAL A 124 -6.98 -7.18 -0.06
C VAL A 124 -6.74 -7.16 1.45
N THR A 125 -6.88 -6.01 2.10
CA THR A 125 -6.80 -5.93 3.56
C THR A 125 -7.82 -6.83 4.24
N VAL A 126 -9.09 -6.81 3.79
CA VAL A 126 -10.12 -7.70 4.35
C VAL A 126 -9.75 -9.16 4.15
N ILE A 127 -9.28 -9.54 2.96
CA ILE A 127 -8.82 -10.91 2.69
C ILE A 127 -7.67 -11.28 3.62
N VAL A 128 -6.66 -10.43 3.77
CA VAL A 128 -5.51 -10.67 4.65
C VAL A 128 -5.95 -10.85 6.10
N VAL A 129 -6.89 -10.04 6.58
CA VAL A 129 -7.46 -10.15 7.93
C VAL A 129 -8.26 -11.45 8.10
N LEU A 130 -9.04 -11.87 7.09
CA LEU A 130 -9.82 -13.11 7.15
C LEU A 130 -8.95 -14.37 7.14
N VAL A 131 -7.79 -14.34 6.46
CA VAL A 131 -6.87 -15.48 6.35
C VAL A 131 -5.90 -15.58 7.55
N TYR A 132 -5.97 -14.66 8.51
CA TYR A 132 -5.11 -14.53 9.70
C TYR A 132 -5.06 -15.74 10.68
N TRP A 133 -5.52 -16.92 10.30
CA TRP A 133 -5.52 -18.15 11.12
C TRP A 133 -4.12 -18.76 11.36
N VAL A 134 -3.06 -18.28 10.69
CA VAL A 134 -1.75 -18.96 10.66
C VAL A 134 -0.72 -18.37 11.61
N ASP A 135 -0.44 -17.06 11.57
CA ASP A 135 0.33 -16.31 12.57
C ASP A 135 0.48 -14.83 12.18
N HIS A 136 0.54 -13.95 13.16
CA HIS A 136 0.42 -12.51 12.96
C HIS A 136 1.64 -11.82 12.36
N THR A 137 2.81 -12.31 12.74
CA THR A 137 4.12 -11.90 12.21
C THR A 137 4.28 -12.30 10.76
N VAL A 138 3.80 -13.48 10.38
CA VAL A 138 3.87 -14.00 9.01
C VAL A 138 3.02 -13.16 8.06
N PHE A 139 1.82 -12.75 8.50
CA PHE A 139 0.96 -11.91 7.67
C PHE A 139 1.45 -10.46 7.55
N ALA A 140 2.05 -9.89 8.58
CA ALA A 140 2.68 -8.57 8.48
C ALA A 140 3.80 -8.53 7.42
N LEU A 141 4.42 -9.67 7.11
CA LEU A 141 5.45 -9.82 6.09
C LEU A 141 4.90 -10.05 4.68
N ILE A 142 3.74 -10.71 4.56
CA ILE A 142 3.07 -10.94 3.27
C ILE A 142 2.27 -9.72 2.83
N ALA A 143 1.75 -8.94 3.78
CA ALA A 143 0.95 -7.74 3.55
C ALA A 143 1.52 -6.81 2.45
N PRO A 144 2.82 -6.47 2.42
CA PRO A 144 3.42 -5.65 1.36
C PRO A 144 3.40 -6.33 0.00
N LEU A 145 3.61 -7.65 -0.03
CA LEU A 145 3.75 -8.45 -1.24
C LEU A 145 2.47 -8.55 -2.05
N VAL A 146 1.31 -8.44 -1.40
CA VAL A 146 0.01 -8.53 -2.05
C VAL A 146 -0.62 -7.16 -2.32
N THR A 147 -0.31 -6.16 -1.51
CA THR A 147 -1.07 -4.90 -1.55
C THR A 147 -0.72 -4.03 -2.76
N LEU A 148 0.55 -3.70 -3.02
CA LEU A 148 0.87 -2.88 -4.19
C LEU A 148 0.55 -3.56 -5.53
N PRO A 149 0.76 -4.90 -5.69
CA PRO A 149 0.27 -5.59 -6.87
C PRO A 149 -1.25 -5.50 -7.04
N SER A 150 -2.02 -5.51 -5.94
CA SER A 150 -3.49 -5.36 -6.02
C SER A 150 -3.90 -3.99 -6.56
N VAL A 151 -3.16 -2.94 -6.23
CA VAL A 151 -3.35 -1.59 -6.78
C VAL A 151 -3.13 -1.59 -8.30
N GLY A 152 -2.07 -2.25 -8.77
CA GLY A 152 -1.81 -2.40 -10.21
C GLY A 152 -2.85 -3.26 -10.94
N LEU A 153 -3.43 -4.26 -10.28
CA LEU A 153 -4.54 -5.05 -10.81
C LEU A 153 -5.84 -4.23 -10.89
N ALA A 154 -6.13 -3.42 -9.89
CA ALA A 154 -7.28 -2.52 -9.88
C ALA A 154 -7.24 -1.56 -11.08
N ASP A 155 -6.05 -1.02 -11.41
CA ASP A 155 -5.88 -0.21 -12.63
C ASP A 155 -6.20 -0.96 -13.91
N ARG A 156 -5.78 -2.23 -14.03
CA ARG A 156 -6.11 -3.04 -15.21
C ARG A 156 -7.61 -3.26 -15.34
N MET A 157 -8.29 -3.50 -14.22
CA MET A 157 -9.75 -3.67 -14.22
C MET A 157 -10.46 -2.37 -14.58
N PHE A 158 -10.01 -1.24 -14.05
CA PHE A 158 -10.55 0.07 -14.40
C PHE A 158 -10.36 0.39 -15.88
N ASP A 159 -9.15 0.23 -16.41
CA ASP A 159 -8.84 0.44 -17.84
C ASP A 159 -9.75 -0.41 -18.74
N ARG A 160 -9.89 -1.71 -18.42
CA ARG A 160 -10.78 -2.63 -19.17
C ARG A 160 -12.25 -2.22 -19.06
N GLY A 161 -12.72 -1.85 -17.88
CA GLY A 161 -14.10 -1.40 -17.68
C GLY A 161 -14.42 -0.16 -18.50
N THR A 162 -13.52 0.82 -18.51
CA THR A 162 -13.71 2.04 -19.32
C THR A 162 -13.69 1.76 -20.83
N ALA A 163 -12.90 0.79 -21.29
CA ALA A 163 -12.85 0.41 -22.70
C ALA A 163 -14.18 -0.23 -23.16
N VAL A 164 -14.81 -1.07 -22.33
CA VAL A 164 -16.10 -1.69 -22.63
C VAL A 164 -17.24 -0.66 -22.68
N VAL A 165 -17.21 0.34 -21.79
CA VAL A 165 -18.24 1.40 -21.77
C VAL A 165 -18.07 2.40 -22.92
N ALA A 166 -16.84 2.56 -23.42
CA ALA A 166 -16.53 3.46 -24.52
C ALA A 166 -16.68 2.81 -25.91
N GLU A 167 -16.92 1.50 -25.98
CA GLU A 167 -17.18 0.79 -27.24
C GLU A 167 -18.54 1.25 -27.78
N PRO A 168 -18.61 1.82 -29.00
CA PRO A 168 -19.89 2.14 -29.61
C PRO A 168 -20.62 0.83 -29.88
N THR A 169 -21.82 0.70 -29.33
CA THR A 169 -22.74 -0.37 -29.68
C THR A 169 -23.24 -0.13 -31.11
N ASP A 170 -22.49 -0.64 -32.09
CA ASP A 170 -22.98 -0.84 -33.46
C ASP A 170 -23.87 -2.09 -33.54
#